data_AF-A0ABD1CWR9-F1
#
_entry.id   AF-A0ABD1CWR9-F1
#
_cell.length_a   1.000
_cell.length_b   1.000
_cell.length_c   1.000
_cell.angle_alpha   90.00
_cell.angle_beta   90.00
_cell.angle_gamma   90.00
#
_symmetry.space_group_name_H-M   'P 1'
#
loop_
_entity.id
_entity.type
_entity.pdbx_description
1 polymer ?
#
loop_
_entity_poly.entity_id
_entity_poly.type
_entity_poly.pdbx_seq_one_letter_code
_entity_poly.pdbx_strand_id
1 'polypeptide(L)'
;MELQVTLIVCLSALMIEVSSETQAILSCGPNEYIVPFLPMCESTCYRTCAPIQSQIARPTCICNPTFVRYNGQCIPATACPQVQPPVGGPSGGASNGPYQRVASLWEESSECRPTWE
;
A
#
# COMPACT_ATOMS: atom_id res chain seq x y z
N MET A 1 -28.49 36.24 -25.27
CA MET A 1 -28.64 35.25 -24.19
C MET A 1 -28.22 33.86 -24.67
N GLU A 2 -28.63 33.42 -25.86
CA GLU A 2 -28.22 32.14 -26.47
C GLU A 2 -26.70 31.87 -26.49
N LEU A 3 -25.87 32.84 -26.93
CA LEU A 3 -24.42 32.65 -27.06
C LEU A 3 -23.71 32.45 -25.71
N GLN A 4 -24.24 33.02 -24.63
CA GLN A 4 -23.70 32.84 -23.28
C GLN A 4 -24.05 31.46 -22.72
N VAL A 5 -25.25 30.96 -23.00
CA VAL A 5 -25.68 29.62 -22.57
C VAL A 5 -24.84 28.55 -23.25
N THR A 6 -24.57 28.68 -24.55
CA THR A 6 -23.69 27.75 -25.28
C THR A 6 -22.26 27.76 -24.74
N LEU A 7 -21.70 28.95 -24.43
CA LEU A 7 -20.37 29.08 -23.86
C LEU A 7 -20.25 28.38 -22.49
N ILE A 8 -21.24 28.57 -21.61
CA ILE A 8 -21.27 27.95 -20.28
C ILE A 8 -21.35 26.43 -20.39
N VAL A 9 -22.20 25.90 -21.28
CA VAL A 9 -22.34 24.46 -21.51
C VAL A 9 -21.03 23.87 -22.02
N CYS A 10 -20.38 24.49 -23.02
CA CYS A 10 -19.10 24.03 -23.53
C CYS A 10 -18.00 24.05 -22.47
N LEU A 11 -17.87 25.15 -21.70
CA LEU A 11 -16.86 25.25 -20.65
C LEU A 11 -17.10 24.23 -19.52
N SER A 12 -18.35 23.96 -19.16
CA SER A 12 -18.68 22.95 -18.16
C SER A 12 -18.37 21.52 -18.65
N ALA A 13 -18.62 21.23 -19.93
CA ALA A 13 -18.27 19.94 -20.53
C ALA A 13 -16.75 19.70 -20.50
N LEU A 14 -15.94 20.67 -20.92
CA LEU A 14 -14.47 20.57 -20.88
C LEU A 14 -13.91 20.28 -19.47
N MET A 15 -14.53 20.81 -18.41
CA MET A 15 -14.09 20.57 -17.02
C MET A 15 -14.42 19.16 -16.51
N ILE A 16 -15.44 18.51 -17.07
CA ILE A 16 -15.83 17.13 -16.70
C ILE A 16 -14.83 16.12 -17.32
N GLU A 17 -14.33 16.38 -18.53
CA GLU A 17 -13.43 15.47 -19.26
C GLU A 17 -12.03 15.38 -18.61
N VAL A 18 -11.51 16.52 -18.09
CA VAL A 18 -10.20 16.59 -17.43
C VAL A 18 -10.16 15.82 -16.10
N SER A 19 -11.31 15.66 -15.45
CA SER A 19 -11.40 15.04 -14.12
C SER A 19 -11.32 13.50 -14.19
N SER A 20 -11.78 12.89 -15.28
CA SER A 20 -11.97 11.43 -15.33
C SER A 20 -10.70 10.62 -15.60
N GLU A 21 -9.65 11.20 -16.19
CA GLU A 21 -8.39 10.48 -16.47
C GLU A 21 -7.36 10.60 -15.34
N THR A 22 -7.54 11.53 -14.40
CA THR A 22 -6.60 11.76 -13.28
C THR A 22 -7.10 11.20 -11.94
N GLN A 23 -8.37 10.83 -11.84
CA GLN A 23 -9.02 10.50 -10.56
C GLN A 23 -8.90 9.03 -10.12
N ALA A 24 -8.09 8.22 -10.82
CA ALA A 24 -7.84 6.83 -10.45
C ALA A 24 -6.76 6.64 -9.35
N ILE A 25 -6.14 7.72 -8.84
CA ILE A 25 -5.04 7.65 -7.86
C ILE A 25 -5.46 8.10 -6.44
N LEU A 26 -6.70 8.51 -6.22
CA LEU A 26 -7.08 9.18 -4.96
C LEU A 26 -7.60 8.27 -3.84
N SER A 27 -7.82 6.98 -4.08
CA SER A 27 -8.29 6.06 -3.04
C SER A 27 -7.59 4.72 -3.12
N CYS A 28 -6.81 4.39 -2.08
CA CYS A 28 -6.30 3.06 -1.88
C CYS A 28 -7.39 2.11 -1.36
N GLY A 29 -7.14 0.80 -1.45
CA GLY A 29 -8.03 -0.20 -0.91
C GLY A 29 -8.10 -0.17 0.63
N PRO A 30 -8.93 -1.05 1.23
CA PRO A 30 -8.96 -1.19 2.68
C PRO A 30 -7.59 -1.61 3.23
N ASN A 31 -7.20 -1.00 4.35
CA ASN A 31 -5.91 -1.21 5.03
C ASN A 31 -4.67 -0.87 4.17
N GLU A 32 -4.82 0.06 3.23
CA GLU A 32 -3.74 0.57 2.41
C GLU A 32 -3.64 2.10 2.55
N TYR A 33 -2.44 2.62 2.31
CA TYR A 33 -2.19 4.06 2.22
C TYR A 33 -1.31 4.37 1.01
N ILE A 34 -1.42 5.60 0.49
CA ILE A 34 -0.66 6.02 -0.68
C ILE A 34 0.73 6.53 -0.26
N VAL A 35 1.75 6.07 -0.97
CA VAL A 35 3.12 6.58 -0.90
C VAL A 35 3.53 7.21 -2.23
N PRO A 36 4.39 8.24 -2.24
CA PRO A 36 4.77 8.95 -3.47
C PRO A 36 5.76 8.16 -4.35
N PHE A 37 6.25 7.01 -3.88
CA PHE A 37 7.24 6.18 -4.56
C PHE A 37 6.76 4.74 -4.71
N LEU A 38 7.32 4.03 -5.69
CA LEU A 38 7.12 2.60 -5.80
C LEU A 38 7.99 1.90 -4.75
N PRO A 39 7.47 1.11 -3.80
CA PRO A 39 8.32 0.35 -2.88
C PRO A 39 9.11 -0.72 -3.66
N MET A 40 10.37 -0.97 -3.29
CA MET A 40 11.15 -2.05 -3.91
C MET A 40 10.67 -3.44 -3.48
N CYS A 41 10.06 -3.54 -2.31
CA CYS A 41 9.48 -4.78 -1.78
C CYS A 41 8.24 -4.49 -0.95
N GLU A 42 7.23 -5.34 -1.06
CA GLU A 42 6.03 -5.31 -0.22
C GLU A 42 5.89 -6.66 0.51
N SER A 43 5.59 -6.59 1.81
CA SER A 43 5.42 -7.81 2.62
C SER A 43 4.14 -8.56 2.25
N THR A 44 4.24 -9.88 2.19
CA THR A 44 3.16 -10.84 1.92
C THR A 44 3.10 -11.90 3.01
N CYS A 45 2.04 -12.70 3.05
CA CYS A 45 1.94 -13.82 4.00
C CYS A 45 3.09 -14.85 3.88
N TYR A 46 3.76 -14.91 2.74
CA TYR A 46 4.82 -15.89 2.45
C TYR A 46 6.23 -15.27 2.47
N ARG A 47 6.32 -13.94 2.41
CA ARG A 47 7.59 -13.21 2.33
C ARG A 47 7.48 -11.92 3.12
N THR A 48 8.33 -11.78 4.13
CA THR A 48 8.47 -10.54 4.91
C THR A 48 9.66 -9.74 4.37
N CYS A 49 9.48 -8.44 4.17
CA CYS A 49 10.53 -7.51 3.77
C CYS A 49 10.20 -6.09 4.21
N ALA A 50 11.25 -5.29 4.45
CA ALA A 50 11.10 -3.86 4.70
C ALA A 50 10.69 -3.14 3.41
N PRO A 51 9.73 -2.21 3.46
CA PRO A 51 9.40 -1.35 2.34
C PRO A 51 10.53 -0.34 2.13
N ILE A 52 11.48 -0.69 1.27
CA ILE A 52 12.58 0.21 0.88
C ILE A 52 12.04 1.20 -0.16
N GLN A 53 12.22 2.49 0.11
CA GLN A 53 11.92 3.55 -0.83
C GLN A 53 12.76 3.39 -2.10
N SER A 54 12.10 3.29 -3.26
CA SER A 54 12.81 3.36 -4.54
C SER A 54 13.02 4.82 -4.95
N GLN A 55 13.94 5.02 -5.90
CA GLN A 55 14.13 6.31 -6.57
C GLN A 55 13.02 6.62 -7.61
N ILE A 56 12.06 5.70 -7.78
CA ILE A 56 10.97 5.85 -8.75
C ILE A 56 9.82 6.57 -8.06
N ALA A 57 9.64 7.86 -8.41
CA ALA A 57 8.53 8.68 -7.98
C ALA A 57 7.23 8.28 -8.71
N ARG A 58 6.61 7.19 -8.25
CA ARG A 58 5.33 6.69 -8.75
C ARG A 58 4.38 6.47 -7.57
N PRO A 59 3.30 7.27 -7.45
CA PRO A 59 2.30 7.09 -6.41
C PRO A 59 1.75 5.66 -6.41
N THR A 60 1.84 4.97 -5.28
CA THR A 60 1.48 3.56 -5.14
C THR A 60 0.78 3.31 -3.80
N CYS A 61 -0.21 2.43 -3.78
CA CYS A 61 -0.86 1.99 -2.56
C CYS A 61 -0.09 0.82 -1.93
N ILE A 62 0.19 0.93 -0.64
CA ILE A 62 0.90 -0.11 0.13
C ILE A 62 0.12 -0.45 1.40
N CYS A 63 0.29 -1.67 1.91
CA CYS A 63 -0.36 -2.10 3.14
C CYS A 63 0.05 -1.24 4.35
N ASN A 64 -0.90 -0.98 5.24
CA ASN A 64 -0.66 -0.37 6.54
C ASN A 64 0.42 -1.13 7.34
N PRO A 65 1.10 -0.46 8.29
CA PRO A 65 2.01 -1.13 9.21
C PRO A 65 1.34 -2.34 9.87
N THR A 66 2.05 -3.46 9.96
CA THR A 66 1.56 -4.77 10.47
C THR A 66 0.60 -5.57 9.56
N PHE A 67 0.19 -4.99 8.42
CA PHE A 67 -0.57 -5.69 7.39
C PHE A 67 0.36 -6.24 6.31
N VAL A 68 -0.08 -7.30 5.65
CA VAL A 68 0.63 -7.94 4.54
C VAL A 68 -0.32 -8.21 3.39
N ARG A 69 0.21 -8.18 2.16
CA ARG A 69 -0.59 -8.45 0.97
C ARG A 69 -0.84 -9.96 0.83
N TYR A 70 -2.11 -10.31 0.70
CA TYR A 70 -2.57 -11.67 0.45
C TYR A 70 -3.75 -11.63 -0.52
N ASN A 71 -3.66 -12.36 -1.63
CA ASN A 71 -4.68 -12.37 -2.70
C ASN A 71 -5.10 -10.97 -3.17
N GLY A 72 -4.14 -10.05 -3.29
CA GLY A 72 -4.39 -8.67 -3.72
C GLY A 72 -4.97 -7.74 -2.66
N GLN A 73 -5.20 -8.21 -1.43
CA GLN A 73 -5.73 -7.41 -0.32
C GLN A 73 -4.74 -7.32 0.84
N CYS A 74 -4.76 -6.22 1.58
CA CYS A 74 -4.00 -6.07 2.81
C CYS A 74 -4.78 -6.64 3.99
N ILE A 75 -4.27 -7.74 4.55
CA ILE A 75 -4.84 -8.40 5.72
C ILE A 75 -3.87 -8.30 6.90
N PRO A 76 -4.37 -8.40 8.15
CA PRO A 76 -3.49 -8.51 9.31
C PRO A 76 -2.55 -9.69 9.12
N ALA A 77 -1.26 -9.53 9.42
CA ALA A 77 -0.30 -10.64 9.28
C ALA A 77 -0.64 -11.86 10.17
N THR A 78 -1.41 -11.64 11.24
CA THR A 78 -1.98 -12.69 12.10
C THR A 78 -3.09 -13.49 11.43
N ALA A 79 -3.75 -12.93 10.41
CA ALA A 79 -4.82 -13.56 9.63
C ALA A 79 -4.28 -14.33 8.41
N CYS A 80 -2.96 -14.39 8.22
CA CYS A 80 -2.36 -15.18 7.16
C CYS A 80 -2.74 -16.66 7.30
N PRO A 81 -3.01 -17.36 6.19
CA PRO A 81 -3.21 -18.80 6.22
C PRO A 81 -1.96 -19.42 6.85
N GLN A 82 -2.16 -20.18 7.94
CA GLN A 82 -1.07 -20.92 8.55
C GLN A 82 -0.57 -21.91 7.50
N VAL A 83 0.62 -21.66 6.95
CA VAL A 83 1.36 -22.72 6.28
C VAL A 83 1.71 -23.69 7.40
N GLN A 84 0.96 -24.79 7.50
CA GLN A 84 1.30 -25.84 8.46
C GLN A 84 2.77 -26.17 8.23
N PRO A 85 3.65 -26.01 9.23
CA PRO A 85 5.00 -26.56 9.10
C PRO A 85 4.83 -28.06 8.86
N PRO A 86 5.69 -28.68 8.03
CA PRO A 86 5.64 -30.13 7.84
C PRO A 86 5.64 -30.80 9.22
N VAL A 87 4.60 -31.61 9.47
CA VAL A 87 4.39 -32.33 10.73
C VAL A 87 5.56 -33.28 10.92
N GLY A 88 6.54 -32.86 11.72
CA GLY A 88 7.75 -33.65 11.98
C GLY A 88 8.94 -32.91 12.61
N GLY A 89 8.74 -31.71 13.20
CA GLY A 89 9.79 -30.96 13.89
C GLY A 89 9.43 -30.70 15.35
N PRO A 90 10.39 -30.71 16.31
CA PRO A 90 10.08 -30.49 17.71
C PRO A 90 9.48 -29.10 17.90
N SER A 91 8.37 -29.05 18.63
CA SER A 91 7.79 -27.84 19.20
C SER A 91 8.82 -27.13 20.07
N GLY A 92 9.54 -26.19 19.47
CA GLY A 92 10.60 -25.43 20.11
C GLY A 92 10.85 -24.13 19.35
N GLY A 93 10.32 -23.04 19.88
CA GLY A 93 10.64 -21.69 19.44
C GLY A 93 9.38 -20.87 19.20
N ALA A 94 9.17 -19.87 20.04
CA ALA A 94 8.41 -18.68 19.71
C ALA A 94 9.03 -18.07 18.44
N SER A 95 8.64 -18.58 17.27
CA SER A 95 8.99 -17.95 16.01
C SER A 95 8.09 -16.74 15.94
N ASN A 96 8.71 -15.57 16.07
CA ASN A 96 8.07 -14.30 15.77
C ASN A 96 7.35 -14.46 14.43
N GLY A 97 6.02 -14.58 14.47
CA GLY A 97 5.22 -14.81 13.28
C GLY A 97 5.48 -13.68 12.26
N PRO A 98 5.04 -13.83 11.00
CA PRO A 98 5.19 -12.76 10.01
C PRO A 98 4.74 -11.39 10.55
N TYR A 99 3.77 -11.34 11.47
CA TYR A 99 3.37 -10.15 12.22
C TYR A 99 4.51 -9.46 13.00
N GLN A 100 5.19 -10.16 13.91
CA GLN A 100 6.24 -9.54 14.74
C GLN A 100 7.44 -9.13 13.89
N ARG A 101 7.77 -9.90 12.85
CA ARG A 101 8.86 -9.54 11.94
C ARG A 101 8.50 -8.32 11.06
N VAL A 102 7.26 -8.23 10.58
CA VAL A 102 6.79 -7.08 9.80
C VAL A 102 6.80 -5.83 10.67
N ALA A 103 6.28 -5.88 11.90
CA ALA A 103 6.29 -4.74 12.83
C ALA A 103 7.71 -4.19 13.05
N SER A 104 8.69 -5.05 13.35
CA SER A 104 10.09 -4.62 13.53
C SER A 104 10.71 -4.01 12.27
N LEU A 105 10.37 -4.51 11.08
CA LEU A 105 10.87 -3.97 9.81
C LEU A 105 10.27 -2.58 9.50
N TRP A 106 9.05 -2.31 9.94
CA TRP A 106 8.45 -0.98 9.85
C TRP A 106 9.11 0.00 10.82
N GLU A 107 9.39 -0.41 12.06
CA GLU A 107 10.15 0.41 13.01
C GLU A 107 11.53 0.77 12.44
N GLU A 108 12.27 -0.20 11.90
CA GLU A 108 13.59 0.04 11.29
C GLU A 108 13.50 0.93 10.03
N SER A 109 12.41 0.82 9.25
CA SER A 109 12.17 1.73 8.12
C SER A 109 11.75 3.13 8.56
N SER A 110 11.14 3.28 9.74
CA SER A 110 10.75 4.57 10.31
C SER A 110 11.93 5.36 10.89
N GLU A 111 13.07 4.71 11.10
CA GLU A 111 14.37 5.36 11.35
C GLU A 111 14.95 6.01 10.07
N CYS A 112 14.50 5.61 8.88
CA CYS A 112 14.58 6.47 7.69
C CYS A 112 13.46 7.52 7.72
N ARG A 113 13.45 8.33 8.78
CA ARG A 113 12.66 9.56 8.82
C ARG A 113 13.19 10.47 7.70
N PRO A 114 12.38 10.92 6.72
CA PRO A 114 12.79 12.05 5.91
C PRO A 114 12.95 13.23 6.87
N THR A 115 14.17 13.72 7.04
CA THR A 115 14.44 15.03 7.64
C THR A 115 13.87 16.08 6.71
N TRP A 116 12.56 16.34 6.78
CA TRP A 116 12.12 17.70 6.56
C TRP A 116 12.16 18.37 7.94
N GLU A 117 13.14 19.26 8.04
CA GLU A 117 13.56 20.06 9.21
C GLU A 117 14.53 19.40 10.20
#